data_AF-A0A9P7K0Z9-F1
#
_entry.id   AF-A0A9P7K0Z9-F1
#
_cell.length_a   1.000
_cell.length_b   1.000
_cell.length_c   1.000
_cell.angle_alpha   90.00
_cell.angle_beta   90.00
_cell.angle_gamma   90.00
#
_symmetry.space_group_name_H-M   'P 1'
#
loop_
_entity.id
_entity.type
_entity.pdbx_description
1 polymer ?
#
loop_
_entity_poly.entity_id
_entity_poly.type
_entity_poly.pdbx_seq_one_letter_code
_entity_poly.pdbx_strand_id
1 'polypeptide(L)'
;TSQEEDVPDEETSCDAEEIYRVIRKLEKQEKTEKTTAELVPPQFHKYLNVFEKKASERMPVRKPWDHAIDLKPDFVPKKTKVYPLSPEERTEVREFVEDQLRKG
;
A
#
# COMPACT_ATOMS: atom_id res chain seq x y z
N THR A 1 15.96 -63.30 14.60
CA THR A 1 15.39 -62.60 13.43
C THR A 1 14.32 -61.67 13.92
N SER A 2 14.70 -60.40 14.10
CA SER A 2 13.86 -59.21 13.97
C SER A 2 14.86 -58.07 13.92
N GLN A 3 15.08 -57.56 12.71
CA GLN A 3 15.84 -56.34 12.47
C GLN A 3 14.88 -55.19 12.82
N GLU A 4 15.25 -54.37 13.80
CA GLU A 4 14.75 -53.00 13.86
C GLU A 4 15.80 -52.17 13.13
N GLU A 5 15.50 -51.85 11.87
CA GLU A 5 16.27 -50.90 11.08
C GLU A 5 15.91 -49.51 11.61
N ASP A 6 16.83 -48.90 12.36
CA ASP A 6 16.77 -47.48 12.69
C ASP A 6 16.79 -46.70 11.38
N VAL A 7 15.63 -46.12 11.04
CA VAL A 7 15.53 -45.06 10.04
C VAL A 7 16.17 -43.84 10.69
N PRO A 8 17.32 -43.33 10.20
CA PRO A 8 17.85 -42.10 10.74
C PRO A 8 16.85 -41.00 10.38
N ASP A 9 16.20 -40.46 11.41
CA ASP A 9 15.52 -39.18 11.32
C ASP A 9 16.56 -38.21 10.78
N GLU A 10 16.42 -37.84 9.50
CA GLU A 10 17.23 -36.84 8.85
C GLU A 10 16.95 -35.54 9.62
N GLU A 11 17.78 -35.28 10.63
CA GLU A 11 17.87 -33.99 11.28
C GLU A 11 18.24 -33.02 10.16
N THR A 12 17.22 -32.41 9.56
CA THR A 12 17.36 -31.11 8.92
C THR A 12 17.66 -30.10 10.02
N SER A 13 18.85 -30.24 10.64
CA SER A 13 19.54 -29.22 11.40
C SER A 13 20.09 -28.22 10.40
N CYS A 14 19.18 -27.52 9.72
CA CYS A 14 19.52 -26.22 9.22
C CYS A 14 19.32 -25.31 10.42
N ASP A 15 20.42 -25.04 11.14
CA ASP A 15 20.46 -24.24 12.36
C ASP A 15 19.46 -23.08 12.24
N ALA A 16 18.44 -23.06 13.09
CA ALA A 16 17.35 -22.09 12.95
C ALA A 16 17.86 -20.64 12.92
N GLU A 17 18.96 -20.36 13.64
CA GLU A 17 19.64 -19.06 13.59
C GLU A 17 20.18 -18.72 12.19
N GLU A 18 20.70 -19.70 11.47
CA GLU A 18 21.21 -19.56 10.11
C GLU A 18 20.05 -19.23 9.16
N ILE A 19 18.91 -19.92 9.30
CA ILE A 19 17.66 -19.63 8.57
C ILE A 19 17.20 -18.19 8.85
N TYR A 20 17.11 -17.78 10.11
CA TYR A 20 16.70 -16.42 10.50
C TYR A 20 17.65 -15.34 9.95
N ARG A 21 18.96 -15.60 9.93
CA ARG A 21 19.96 -14.69 9.33
C ARG A 21 19.79 -14.57 7.83
N VAL A 22 19.52 -15.67 7.14
CA VAL A 22 19.27 -15.70 5.69
C VAL A 22 18.00 -14.94 5.36
N ILE A 23 16.88 -15.19 6.06
CA ILE A 23 15.61 -14.47 5.85
C ILE A 23 15.82 -12.96 6.03
N ARG A 24 16.47 -12.53 7.11
CA ARG A 24 16.75 -11.12 7.38
C ARG A 24 17.64 -10.47 6.30
N LYS A 25 18.60 -11.21 5.75
CA LYS A 25 19.44 -10.74 4.63
C LYS A 25 18.62 -10.61 3.35
N LEU A 26 17.75 -11.56 3.05
CA LEU A 26 16.85 -11.52 1.87
C LEU A 26 15.87 -10.35 1.97
N GLU A 27 15.22 -10.13 3.11
CA GLU A 27 14.34 -8.97 3.34
C GLU A 27 15.09 -7.64 3.18
N LYS A 28 16.35 -7.57 3.62
CA LYS A 28 17.19 -6.38 3.48
C LYS A 28 17.63 -6.15 2.02
N GLN A 29 17.80 -7.23 1.25
CA GLN A 29 18.10 -7.16 -0.19
C GLN A 29 16.86 -6.77 -1.00
N GLU A 30 15.66 -7.22 -0.63
CA GLU A 30 14.41 -6.74 -1.25
C GLU A 30 14.11 -5.27 -0.93
N LYS A 31 14.56 -4.79 0.24
CA LYS A 31 14.51 -3.37 0.63
C LYS A 31 15.58 -2.51 -0.02
N THR A 32 16.46 -3.06 -0.87
CA THR A 32 17.26 -2.17 -1.74
C THR A 32 16.28 -1.45 -2.65
N GLU A 33 16.30 -0.12 -2.64
CA GLU A 33 15.35 0.74 -3.36
C GLU A 33 15.54 0.54 -4.88
N LYS A 34 14.94 -0.52 -5.43
CA LYS A 34 14.86 -0.74 -6.87
C LYS A 34 14.15 0.45 -7.47
N THR A 35 14.75 1.03 -8.50
CA THR A 35 14.17 2.21 -9.15
C THR A 35 12.87 1.83 -9.85
N THR A 36 11.93 2.77 -10.00
CA THR A 36 10.66 2.52 -10.71
C THR A 36 10.91 1.98 -12.13
N ALA A 37 12.00 2.39 -12.78
CA ALA A 37 12.41 1.91 -14.10
C ALA A 37 12.83 0.43 -14.13
N GLU A 38 13.38 -0.10 -13.04
CA GLU A 38 13.78 -1.52 -12.93
C GLU A 38 12.58 -2.44 -12.68
N LEU A 39 11.58 -1.94 -11.95
CA LEU A 39 10.37 -2.70 -11.62
C LEU A 39 9.37 -2.74 -12.78
N VAL A 40 9.33 -1.68 -13.59
CA VAL A 40 8.36 -1.53 -14.67
C VAL A 40 8.92 -2.17 -15.96
N PRO A 41 8.18 -3.10 -16.60
CA PRO A 41 8.61 -3.67 -17.87
C PRO A 41 8.89 -2.62 -18.97
N PRO A 42 9.88 -2.84 -19.86
CA PRO A 42 10.30 -1.86 -20.86
C PRO A 42 9.18 -1.28 -21.73
N GLN A 43 8.18 -2.10 -22.07
CA GLN A 43 7.00 -1.69 -22.84
C GLN A 43 6.19 -0.55 -22.20
N PHE A 44 6.29 -0.37 -20.88
CA PHE A 44 5.58 0.65 -20.11
C PHE A 44 6.47 1.82 -19.71
N HIS A 45 7.73 1.87 -20.18
CA HIS A 45 8.66 2.94 -19.82
C HIS A 45 8.19 4.34 -20.28
N LYS A 46 7.31 4.40 -21.29
CA LYS A 46 6.63 5.64 -21.69
C LYS A 46 5.77 6.25 -20.57
N TYR A 47 5.33 5.44 -19.61
CA TYR A 47 4.40 5.83 -18.53
C TYR A 47 5.06 5.77 -17.16
N LEU A 48 6.41 5.83 -17.06
CA LEU A 48 7.12 5.76 -15.77
C LEU A 48 6.62 6.81 -14.77
N ASN A 49 6.23 7.98 -15.25
CA ASN A 49 5.64 9.05 -14.44
C ASN A 49 4.35 8.62 -13.70
N VAL A 50 3.58 7.67 -14.24
CA VAL A 50 2.38 7.14 -13.57
C VAL A 50 2.76 6.25 -12.38
N PHE A 51 3.91 5.60 -12.45
CA PHE A 51 4.45 4.75 -11.39
C PHE A 51 5.25 5.54 -10.33
N GLU A 52 5.48 6.84 -10.55
CA GLU A 52 6.08 7.70 -9.54
C GLU A 52 5.12 7.92 -8.37
N LYS A 53 5.52 7.47 -7.17
CA LYS A 53 4.71 7.57 -5.95
C LYS A 53 4.14 8.98 -5.74
N LYS A 54 4.98 10.02 -5.89
CA LYS A 54 4.56 11.42 -5.72
C LYS A 54 3.48 11.85 -6.73
N ALA A 55 3.58 11.41 -7.98
CA ALA A 55 2.59 11.71 -9.01
C ALA A 55 1.28 10.93 -8.76
N SER A 56 1.38 9.68 -8.28
CA SER A 56 0.22 8.84 -7.98
C SER A 56 -0.60 9.31 -6.78
N GLU A 57 0.01 10.04 -5.84
CA GLU A 57 -0.67 10.55 -4.65
C GLU A 57 -1.56 11.79 -4.93
N ARG A 58 -1.39 12.45 -6.08
CA ARG A 58 -2.08 13.68 -6.45
C ARG A 58 -3.42 13.40 -7.14
N MET A 59 -4.47 14.21 -6.91
CA MET A 59 -5.73 14.02 -7.62
C MET A 59 -5.53 14.27 -9.12
N PRO A 60 -6.15 13.44 -9.98
CA PRO A 60 -6.09 13.66 -11.41
C PRO A 60 -6.76 15.00 -11.79
N VAL A 61 -6.28 15.60 -12.87
CA VAL A 61 -6.90 16.81 -13.42
C VAL A 61 -8.31 16.50 -13.89
N ARG A 62 -9.26 17.37 -13.52
CA ARG A 62 -10.68 17.27 -13.89
C ARG A 62 -10.84 17.08 -15.41
N LYS A 63 -11.63 16.09 -15.81
CA LYS A 63 -11.87 15.71 -17.21
C LYS A 63 -13.31 16.00 -17.65
N PRO A 64 -13.56 16.16 -18.96
CA PRO A 64 -14.92 16.33 -19.49
C PRO A 64 -15.86 15.15 -19.21
N TRP A 65 -15.31 13.96 -18.95
CA TRP A 65 -16.04 12.74 -18.63
C TRP A 65 -16.11 12.45 -17.13
N ASP A 66 -15.74 13.41 -16.28
CA ASP A 66 -15.97 13.26 -14.85
C ASP A 66 -17.46 13.24 -14.54
N HIS A 67 -17.84 12.40 -13.58
CA HIS A 67 -19.23 12.24 -13.22
C HIS A 67 -19.80 13.52 -12.59
N ALA A 68 -20.85 14.06 -13.22
CA ALA A 68 -21.66 15.11 -12.63
C ALA A 68 -22.63 14.53 -11.59
N ILE A 69 -22.95 15.32 -10.57
CA ILE A 69 -24.02 15.00 -9.61
C ILE A 69 -25.26 15.78 -10.06
N ASP A 70 -26.16 15.11 -10.78
CA ASP A 70 -27.40 15.71 -11.25
C ASP A 70 -28.44 15.77 -10.13
N LEU A 71 -28.81 16.99 -9.74
CA LEU A 71 -29.80 17.21 -8.68
C LEU A 71 -31.21 17.29 -9.27
N LYS A 72 -32.20 16.86 -8.49
CA LYS A 72 -33.61 17.06 -8.84
C LYS A 72 -33.97 18.55 -8.79
N PRO A 73 -34.91 19.04 -9.63
CA PRO A 73 -35.31 20.46 -9.64
C PRO A 73 -35.77 20.99 -8.28
N ASP A 74 -36.43 20.15 -7.49
CA ASP A 74 -36.97 20.52 -6.17
C ASP A 74 -35.98 20.29 -5.02
N PHE A 75 -34.70 20.05 -5.32
CA PHE A 75 -33.71 19.75 -4.28
C PHE A 75 -33.42 20.98 -3.41
N VAL A 76 -33.63 20.83 -2.10
CA VAL A 76 -33.24 21.83 -1.10
C VAL A 76 -32.07 21.28 -0.28
N PRO A 77 -30.91 21.96 -0.26
CA PRO A 77 -29.76 21.56 0.55
C PRO A 77 -30.10 21.48 2.04
N LYS A 78 -29.83 20.34 2.68
CA LYS A 78 -30.04 20.15 4.11
C LYS A 78 -28.70 20.25 4.84
N LYS A 79 -28.58 21.20 5.76
CA LYS A 79 -27.46 21.26 6.70
C LYS A 79 -27.80 20.41 7.92
N THR A 80 -27.15 19.27 8.07
CA THR A 80 -27.27 18.41 9.25
C THR A 80 -26.20 18.77 10.29
N LYS A 81 -26.45 18.41 11.56
CA LYS A 81 -25.47 18.60 12.62
C LYS A 81 -24.33 17.60 12.44
N VAL A 82 -23.10 18.06 12.62
CA VAL A 82 -21.92 17.19 12.68
C VAL A 82 -21.99 16.36 13.96
N TYR A 83 -21.70 15.06 13.85
CA TYR A 83 -21.62 14.20 15.02
C TYR A 83 -20.47 14.65 15.94
N PRO A 84 -20.66 14.63 17.27
CA PRO A 84 -19.57 14.93 18.18
C PRO A 84 -18.52 13.83 18.06
N LEU A 85 -17.30 14.24 17.71
CA LEU A 85 -16.14 13.37 17.62
C LEU A 85 -15.33 13.46 18.91
N SER A 86 -14.71 12.35 19.30
CA SER A 86 -13.74 12.29 20.39
C SER A 86 -12.48 13.12 20.05
N PRO A 87 -11.66 13.52 21.05
CA PRO A 87 -10.43 14.27 20.77
C PRO A 87 -9.47 13.54 19.83
N GLU A 88 -9.39 12.21 19.93
CA GLU A 88 -8.54 11.36 19.08
C GLU A 88 -9.06 11.35 17.64
N GLU A 89 -10.36 11.06 17.45
CA GLU A 89 -11.02 11.07 16.13
C GLU A 89 -10.88 12.42 15.43
N ARG A 90 -10.99 13.53 16.18
CA ARG A 90 -10.82 14.89 15.60
C ARG A 90 -9.41 15.15 15.12
N THR A 91 -8.42 14.52 15.73
CA THR A 91 -7.01 14.65 15.35
C THR A 91 -6.77 13.86 14.07
N GLU A 92 -7.21 12.61 14.02
CA GLU A 92 -7.10 11.76 12.83
C GLU A 92 -7.80 12.36 11.61
N VAL A 93 -9.05 12.83 11.78
CA VAL A 93 -9.80 13.48 10.69
C VAL A 93 -9.07 14.71 10.19
N ARG A 94 -8.45 15.49 11.08
CA ARG A 94 -7.71 16.69 10.69
C ARG A 94 -6.48 16.35 9.88
N GLU A 95 -5.66 15.42 10.36
CA GLU A 95 -4.46 14.96 9.65
C GLU A 95 -4.81 14.40 8.28
N PHE A 96 -5.89 13.60 8.20
CA PHE A 96 -6.39 13.06 6.94
C PHE A 96 -6.79 14.18 5.96
N VAL A 97 -7.61 15.14 6.42
CA VAL A 97 -8.06 16.26 5.57
C VAL A 97 -6.89 17.12 5.11
N GLU A 98 -5.94 17.43 5.99
CA GLU A 98 -4.74 18.19 5.65
C GLU A 98 -3.89 17.47 4.58
N ASP A 99 -3.71 16.16 4.70
CA ASP A 99 -2.99 15.35 3.71
C ASP A 99 -3.70 15.34 2.35
N GLN A 100 -5.03 15.16 2.32
CA GLN A 100 -5.80 15.19 1.08
C GLN A 100 -5.79 16.58 0.41
N LEU A 101 -5.88 17.66 1.20
CA LEU A 101 -5.79 19.03 0.68
C LEU A 101 -4.40 19.34 0.10
N ARG A 102 -3.33 18.80 0.70
CA ARG A 102 -1.96 18.91 0.20
C ARG A 102 -1.78 18.18 -1.14
N LYS A 103 -2.37 16.99 -1.25
CA LYS A 103 -2.36 16.19 -2.49
C LYS A 103 -3.12 16.92 -3.60
N GLY A 104 -4.23 17.56 -3.23
CA GLY A 104 -5.05 18.42 -4.09
C GLY A 104 -5.88 17.59 -5.04
#